data_AF-X1QNS6-F1
#
_entry.id   AF-X1QNS6-F1
#
_cell.length_a   1.000
_cell.length_b   1.000
_cell.length_c   1.000
_cell.angle_alpha   90.00
_cell.angle_beta   90.00
_cell.angle_gamma   90.00
#
_symmetry.space_group_name_H-M   'P 1'
#
loop_
_entity.id
_entity.type
_entity.pdbx_description
1 polymer ?
#
loop_
_entity_poly.entity_id
_entity_poly.type
_entity_poly.pdbx_seq_one_letter_code
_entity_poly.pdbx_strand_id
1 'polypeptide(L)' 'MADIPVERIDDYRWRIPENFQEGMRVPGIIYADEEFLKRTQTEKTFQQVANVASLPGIVNYSL' A
#
# COMPACT_ATOMS: atom_id res chain seq x y z
N MET A 1 2.68 -17.73 0.58
CA MET A 1 2.73 -16.31 0.97
C MET A 1 2.55 -15.53 -0.31
N ALA A 2 1.41 -14.88 -0.47
CA ALA A 2 1.16 -14.13 -1.70
C ALA A 2 2.21 -13.01 -1.79
N ASP A 3 2.92 -12.96 -2.91
CA ASP A 3 3.80 -11.86 -3.23
C ASP A 3 2.90 -10.63 -3.42
N ILE A 4 2.79 -9.79 -2.39
CA ILE A 4 2.02 -8.57 -2.48
C ILE A 4 2.85 -7.63 -3.36
N PRO A 5 2.33 -7.17 -4.51
CA PRO A 5 3.09 -6.34 -5.43
C PRO A 5 3.22 -4.92 -4.84
N VAL A 6 4.15 -4.74 -3.90
CA VAL A 6 4.55 -3.44 -3.36
C VAL A 6 5.91 -3.05 -3.93
N GLU A 7 6.02 -1.82 -4.42
CA GLU A 7 7.26 -1.27 -4.96
C GLU A 7 8.01 -0.56 -3.83
N ARG A 8 9.27 -0.94 -3.56
CA ARG A 8 10.11 -0.20 -2.64
C ARG A 8 10.48 1.16 -3.26
N ILE A 9 10.11 2.26 -2.60
CA ILE A 9 10.54 3.61 -2.97
C ILE A 9 11.91 3.91 -2.34
N ASP A 10 12.06 3.64 -1.04
CA ASP A 10 13.31 3.80 -0.29
C ASP A 10 13.37 2.84 0.92
N ASP A 11 14.23 3.12 1.89
CA ASP A 11 14.46 2.25 3.05
C ASP A 11 13.26 2.13 4.00
N TYR A 12 12.32 3.07 3.93
CA TYR A 12 11.16 3.11 4.83
C TYR A 12 9.84 3.27 4.10
N ARG A 13 9.83 3.49 2.78
CA ARG A 13 8.61 3.74 2.00
C ARG A 13 8.36 2.66 0.96
N TRP A 14 7.12 2.19 0.96
CA TRP A 14 6.63 1.13 0.08
C TRP A 14 5.38 1.61 -0.61
N ARG A 15 5.34 1.52 -1.94
CA ARG A 15 4.20 1.92 -2.76
C ARG A 15 3.33 0.71 -3.06
N ILE A 16 2.04 0.84 -2.78
CA ILE A 16 0.99 0.01 -3.34
C ILE A 16 0.57 0.64 -4.66
N PRO A 17 0.78 -0.04 -5.80
CA PRO A 17 0.42 0.50 -7.10
C PRO A 17 -1.11 0.59 -7.23
N GLU A 18 -1.60 1.53 -8.04
CA GLU A 18 -3.04 1.74 -8.26
C GLU A 18 -3.75 0.51 -8.83
N ASN A 19 -3.04 -0.38 -9.52
CA ASN A 19 -3.59 -1.63 -10.05
C ASN A 19 -3.63 -2.77 -9.03
N PHE A 20 -3.23 -2.54 -7.78
CA PHE A 20 -3.30 -3.54 -6.72
C PHE A 20 -4.74 -4.01 -6.46
N GLN A 21 -5.70 -3.09 -6.54
CA GLN A 21 -7.12 -3.38 -6.36
C GLN A 21 -7.98 -2.54 -7.31
N GLU A 22 -9.01 -3.17 -7.88
CA GLU A 22 -10.00 -2.46 -8.68
C GLU A 22 -10.70 -1.37 -7.86
N GLY A 23 -10.78 -0.16 -8.43
CA GLY A 23 -11.42 0.99 -7.81
C GLY A 23 -10.47 1.94 -7.08
N MET A 24 -9.19 1.56 -6.90
CA MET A 24 -8.17 2.51 -6.46
C MET A 24 -8.03 3.66 -7.47
N ARG A 25 -7.92 4.88 -6.96
CA ARG A 25 -7.84 6.13 -7.75
C ARG A 25 -6.47 6.80 -7.66
N VAL A 26 -5.70 6.44 -6.63
CA VAL A 26 -4.37 6.96 -6.31
C VAL A 26 -3.54 5.82 -5.70
N PRO A 27 -2.20 5.88 -5.74
CA PRO A 27 -1.37 4.85 -5.12
C PRO A 27 -1.46 4.93 -3.59
N GLY A 28 -1.15 3.82 -2.92
CA GLY A 28 -0.93 3.79 -1.47
C GLY A 28 0.55 3.92 -1.14
N ILE A 29 0.92 4.62 -0.07
CA ILE A 29 2.29 4.65 0.46
C ILE A 29 2.26 4.15 1.89
N ILE A 30 3.16 3.22 2.20
CA ILE A 30 3.31 2.65 3.53
C ILE A 30 4.69 2.99 4.07
N TYR A 31 4.71 3.51 5.30
CA TYR A 31 5.92 3.79 6.03
C TYR A 31 6.23 2.63 6.98
N ALA A 32 7.22 1.83 6.62
CA ALA A 32 7.67 0.70 7.42
C ALA A 32 9.10 0.31 7.03
N ASP A 33 9.90 -0.12 8.00
CA ASP A 33 11.15 -0.79 7.70
C ASP A 33 10.92 -2.21 7.16
N GLU A 34 11.92 -2.75 6.49
CA GLU A 34 11.85 -4.05 5.83
C GLU A 34 11.62 -5.22 6.82
N GLU A 35 12.14 -5.10 8.05
CA GLU A 35 12.01 -6.14 9.08
C GLU A 35 10.58 -6.19 9.64
N PHE A 36 9.96 -5.03 9.84
CA PHE A 36 8.59 -4.86 10.31
C PHE A 36 7.59 -5.41 9.28
N LEU A 37 7.81 -5.13 7.98
CA LEU A 37 6.98 -5.67 6.90
C LEU A 37 7.07 -7.20 6.82
N LYS A 38 8.26 -7.78 7.01
CA LYS A 38 8.43 -9.24 7.02
C LYS A 38 7.80 -9.92 8.22
N ARG A 39 7.67 -9.23 9.35
CA ARG A 39 7.13 -9.78 10.61
C ARG A 39 5.63 -9.58 10.79
N THR A 40 5.01 -8.63 10.09
CA THR A 40 3.61 -8.23 10.31
C THR A 40 2.65 -8.95 9.36
N GLN A 41 1.38 -9.10 9.76
CA GLN A 41 0.27 -9.46 8.85
C GLN A 41 -0.07 -8.30 7.92
N THR A 42 0.85 -8.01 6.99
CA THR A 42 0.81 -6.84 6.09
C THR A 42 -0.39 -6.82 5.16
N GLU A 43 -0.99 -7.97 4.85
CA GLU A 43 -2.20 -8.09 4.03
C GLU A 43 -3.33 -7.17 4.52
N LYS A 44 -3.60 -7.10 5.83
CA LYS A 44 -4.68 -6.26 6.37
C LYS A 44 -4.37 -4.77 6.27
N THR A 45 -3.12 -4.37 6.54
CA THR A 45 -2.68 -2.98 6.40
C THR A 45 -2.76 -2.52 4.95
N PHE A 46 -2.33 -3.38 4.02
CA PHE A 46 -2.35 -3.07 2.60
C PHE A 46 -3.77 -2.93 2.07
N GLN A 47 -4.66 -3.83 2.49
CA GLN A 47 -6.08 -3.77 2.16
C GLN A 47 -6.73 -2.48 2.68
N GLN A 48 -6.37 -2.02 3.87
CA GLN A 48 -6.90 -0.77 4.43
C GLN A 48 -6.47 0.44 3.61
N VAL A 49 -5.18 0.51 3.27
CA VAL A 49 -4.63 1.60 2.44
C VAL A 49 -5.26 1.56 1.04
N ALA A 50 -5.44 0.38 0.44
CA ALA A 50 -6.11 0.22 -0.85
C ALA A 50 -7.59 0.67 -0.82
N ASN A 51 -8.31 0.36 0.27
CA ASN A 51 -9.68 0.81 0.44
C ASN A 51 -9.80 2.34 0.53
N VAL A 52 -8.88 2.99 1.26
CA VAL A 52 -8.83 4.45 1.36
C VAL A 52 -8.44 5.09 0.01
N ALA A 53 -7.47 4.49 -0.69
CA ALA A 53 -7.06 4.86 -2.05
C ALA A 53 -8.20 4.80 -3.09
N SER A 54 -9.31 4.12 -2.79
CA SER A 54 -10.46 3.98 -3.67
C SER A 54 -11.54 5.07 -3.46
N LEU A 55 -11.43 5.87 -2.40
CA LEU A 55 -12.46 6.82 -2.01
C LEU A 55 -12.60 7.97 -3.04
N PRO A 56 -13.83 8.35 -3.42
CA PRO A 56 -14.05 9.44 -4.35
C PRO A 56 -13.57 10.77 -3.76
N GLY A 57 -12.79 11.53 -4.54
CA GLY A 57 -12.22 12.80 -4.10
C GLY A 57 -10.90 12.69 -3.35
N ILE A 58 -10.34 11.48 -3.18
CA ILE A 58 -8.96 11.34 -2.70
C ILE A 58 -7.96 11.95 -3.71
N VAL A 59 -6.89 12.52 -3.20
CA VAL A 59 -5.87 13.24 -3.99
C VAL A 59 -4.50 12.71 -3.63
N ASN A 60 -3.60 12.64 -4.62
CA ASN A 60 -2.20 12.22 -4.52
C ASN A 60 -1.97 10.76 -4.10
N TYR A 61 -2.27 10.36 -2.86
CA TYR A 61 -2.01 9.03 -2.33
C TYR A 61 -2.75 8.75 -1.02
N SER A 62 -2.90 7.47 -0.67
CA SER A 62 -3.31 7.02 0.66
C SER A 62 -2.09 6.66 1.52
N LEU A 63 -2.22 6.80 2.85
CA LEU A 63 -1.20 6.46 3.85
C LEU A 63 -1.66 5.36 4.80
#